data_AF-A0A920TDD2-F1
#
_entry.id   AF-A0A920TDD2-F1
#
_cell.length_a   1.000
_cell.length_b   1.000
_cell.length_c   1.000
_cell.angle_alpha   90.00
_cell.angle_beta   90.00
_cell.angle_gamma   90.00
#
_symmetry.space_group_name_H-M   'P 1'
#
loop_
_entity.id
_entity.type
_entity.pdbx_description
1 polymer ?
#
loop_
_entity_poly.entity_id
_entity_poly.type
_entity_poly.pdbx_seq_one_letter_code
_entity_poly.pdbx_strand_id
1 'polypeptide(L)'
;MINHPITVAIDAMGGDDGPSTFVKGFPVLAAKQGKANIYSSEPKGWVETELSKHESESLPITIVPSNGKIEDTEAPALGLRQKPKASFVVATHLVKSGKADAVVSMGSTGATMASAVVLFGKTTHGIDRPAIGGPIVGSAPNQVILDLGLIWIADRSS
;
A
#
# COMPACT_ATOMS: atom_id res chain seq x y z
N MET A 1 4.54 22.36 -0.82
CA MET A 1 3.09 22.08 -0.81
C MET A 1 2.76 21.31 -2.07
N ILE A 2 2.03 20.20 -1.95
CA ILE A 2 1.62 19.39 -3.10
C ILE A 2 0.54 20.19 -3.86
N ASN A 3 0.80 20.53 -5.12
CA ASN A 3 -0.02 21.48 -5.90
C ASN A 3 -1.00 20.78 -6.85
N HIS A 4 -1.27 19.49 -6.63
CA HIS A 4 -2.19 18.65 -7.38
C HIS A 4 -2.93 17.72 -6.42
N PRO A 5 -4.11 17.18 -6.80
CA PRO A 5 -4.77 16.13 -6.01
C PRO A 5 -3.81 14.95 -5.79
N ILE A 6 -3.72 14.51 -4.53
CA ILE A 6 -2.86 13.39 -4.13
C ILE A 6 -3.43 12.13 -4.74
N THR A 7 -2.60 11.32 -5.39
CA THR A 7 -3.01 10.06 -5.97
C THR A 7 -2.48 8.90 -5.14
N VAL A 8 -3.37 8.04 -4.66
CA VAL A 8 -3.02 6.94 -3.77
C VAL A 8 -3.27 5.62 -4.48
N ALA A 9 -2.23 4.81 -4.59
CA ALA A 9 -2.34 3.42 -5.01
C ALA A 9 -2.71 2.55 -3.81
N ILE A 10 -3.62 1.61 -4.00
CA ILE A 10 -4.12 0.75 -2.95
C ILE A 10 -3.96 -0.72 -3.37
N ASP A 11 -3.26 -1.46 -2.51
CA ASP A 11 -3.25 -2.91 -2.54
C ASP A 11 -4.50 -3.47 -1.84
N ALA A 12 -5.51 -3.81 -2.63
CA ALA A 12 -6.79 -4.29 -2.14
C ALA A 12 -6.89 -5.82 -2.00
N MET A 13 -5.80 -6.56 -2.27
CA MET A 13 -5.68 -7.98 -1.90
C MET A 13 -4.90 -8.18 -0.59
N GLY A 14 -4.35 -7.10 -0.04
CA GLY A 14 -3.60 -7.13 1.21
C GLY A 14 -4.50 -7.47 2.40
N GLY A 15 -4.12 -8.52 3.14
CA GLY A 15 -4.77 -8.95 4.37
C GLY A 15 -5.28 -10.39 4.32
N ASP A 16 -5.73 -10.88 5.48
CA ASP A 16 -6.24 -12.25 5.63
C ASP A 16 -7.65 -12.40 5.06
N ASP A 17 -8.46 -11.34 5.12
CA ASP A 17 -9.84 -11.32 4.63
C ASP A 17 -9.96 -11.11 3.10
N GLY A 18 -8.82 -10.92 2.43
CA GLY A 18 -8.71 -10.76 0.99
C GLY A 18 -9.51 -9.55 0.44
N PRO A 19 -9.80 -9.55 -0.88
CA PRO A 19 -10.48 -8.43 -1.53
C PRO A 19 -11.89 -8.19 -0.99
N SER A 20 -12.53 -9.22 -0.41
CA SER A 20 -13.90 -9.13 0.07
C SER A 20 -14.13 -8.11 1.18
N THR A 21 -13.11 -7.74 1.97
CA THR A 21 -13.22 -6.72 3.02
C THR A 21 -12.82 -5.33 2.51
N PHE A 22 -11.93 -5.27 1.52
CA PHE A 22 -11.39 -4.00 1.03
C PHE A 22 -12.25 -3.36 -0.07
N VAL A 23 -12.77 -4.18 -0.99
CA VAL A 23 -13.57 -3.70 -2.13
C VAL A 23 -14.94 -3.15 -1.67
N LYS A 24 -15.43 -3.56 -0.48
CA LYS A 24 -16.75 -3.19 0.10
C LYS A 24 -16.96 -1.68 0.36
N GLY A 25 -16.02 -0.83 -0.02
CA GLY A 25 -16.25 0.61 -0.04
C GLY A 25 -15.07 1.47 0.36
N PHE A 26 -13.88 0.95 0.67
CA PHE A 26 -12.75 1.81 1.06
C PHE A 26 -12.32 2.76 -0.07
N PRO A 27 -12.10 2.29 -1.32
CA PRO A 27 -11.81 3.19 -2.45
C PRO A 27 -12.93 4.22 -2.68
N VAL A 28 -14.19 3.80 -2.55
CA VAL A 28 -15.38 4.63 -2.70
C VAL A 28 -15.45 5.70 -1.62
N LEU A 29 -15.24 5.34 -0.35
CA LEU A 29 -15.24 6.27 0.78
C LEU A 29 -14.07 7.26 0.68
N ALA A 30 -12.87 6.78 0.34
CA ALA A 30 -11.70 7.62 0.15
C ALA A 30 -11.91 8.63 -0.98
N ALA A 31 -12.46 8.18 -2.11
CA ALA A 31 -12.78 9.04 -3.25
C ALA A 31 -13.91 10.04 -2.92
N LYS A 32 -14.95 9.63 -2.17
CA LYS A 32 -16.04 10.51 -1.70
C LYS A 32 -15.56 11.64 -0.78
N GLN A 33 -14.43 11.48 -0.09
CA GLN A 33 -13.84 12.57 0.68
C GLN A 33 -13.22 13.66 -0.22
N GLY A 34 -13.11 13.43 -1.53
CA GLY A 34 -12.72 14.44 -2.54
C GLY A 34 -11.27 14.89 -2.46
N LYS A 35 -10.41 14.15 -1.74
CA LYS A 35 -9.02 14.55 -1.45
C LYS A 35 -7.97 13.75 -2.20
N ALA A 36 -8.35 12.63 -2.82
CA ALA A 36 -7.41 11.78 -3.54
C ALA A 36 -8.00 11.07 -4.75
N ASN A 37 -7.16 10.88 -5.78
CA ASN A 37 -7.44 9.92 -6.86
C ASN A 37 -7.00 8.54 -6.39
N ILE A 38 -7.79 7.52 -6.70
CA ILE A 38 -7.54 6.17 -6.19
C ILE A 38 -7.18 5.23 -7.35
N TYR A 39 -6.03 4.56 -7.23
CA TYR A 39 -5.73 3.38 -8.04
C TYR A 39 -5.91 2.13 -7.19
N SER A 40 -6.83 1.24 -7.55
CA SER A 40 -7.04 -0.02 -6.81
C SER A 40 -6.50 -1.20 -7.62
N SER A 41 -5.57 -1.97 -7.05
CA SER A 41 -4.94 -3.10 -7.75
C SER A 41 -5.58 -4.45 -7.39
N GLU A 42 -6.44 -4.99 -8.26
CA GLU A 42 -7.34 -6.10 -7.92
C GLU A 42 -7.60 -7.09 -9.07
N PRO A 43 -8.07 -8.31 -8.79
CA PRO A 43 -8.50 -9.25 -9.83
C PRO A 43 -9.67 -8.70 -10.64
N LYS A 44 -9.51 -8.67 -11.96
CA LYS A 44 -10.41 -7.98 -12.91
C LYS A 44 -11.92 -8.29 -12.73
N GLY A 45 -12.30 -9.52 -12.40
CA GLY A 45 -13.72 -9.92 -12.33
C GLY A 45 -14.44 -9.59 -11.02
N TRP A 46 -13.71 -9.36 -9.91
CA TRP A 46 -14.33 -9.16 -8.59
C TRP A 46 -14.74 -7.70 -8.37
N VAL A 47 -13.97 -6.78 -8.92
CA VAL A 47 -14.14 -5.34 -8.71
C VAL A 47 -15.38 -4.78 -9.39
N GLU A 48 -15.64 -5.19 -10.62
CA GLU A 48 -16.81 -4.74 -11.38
C GLU A 48 -18.12 -5.13 -10.66
N THR A 49 -18.14 -6.32 -10.05
CA THR A 49 -19.29 -6.81 -9.27
C THR A 49 -19.50 -5.99 -8.01
N GLU A 50 -18.45 -5.63 -7.28
CA GLU A 50 -18.59 -4.90 -6.01
C GLU A 50 -18.82 -3.40 -6.23
N LEU A 51 -18.14 -2.78 -7.19
CA LEU A 51 -18.38 -1.38 -7.53
C LEU A 51 -19.81 -1.14 -8.01
N SER A 52 -20.44 -2.12 -8.68
CA SER A 52 -21.87 -2.01 -9.06
C SER A 52 -22.82 -1.93 -7.85
N LYS A 53 -22.38 -2.31 -6.65
CA LYS A 53 -23.16 -2.18 -5.40
C LYS A 53 -23.06 -0.80 -4.77
N HIS A 54 -22.23 0.09 -5.33
CA HIS A 54 -21.96 1.41 -4.79
C HIS A 54 -22.12 2.50 -5.85
N GLU A 55 -22.60 3.67 -5.46
CA GLU A 55 -22.57 4.87 -6.32
C GLU A 55 -21.12 5.33 -6.53
N SER A 56 -20.47 4.76 -7.54
CA SER A 56 -19.03 4.92 -7.79
C SER A 56 -18.69 5.45 -9.19
N GLU A 57 -19.67 5.54 -10.09
CA GLU A 57 -19.48 5.95 -11.50
C GLU A 57 -18.89 7.35 -11.67
N SER A 58 -19.16 8.26 -10.73
CA SER A 58 -18.66 9.65 -10.73
C SER A 58 -17.40 9.85 -9.89
N LEU A 59 -16.89 8.81 -9.25
CA LEU A 59 -15.74 8.91 -8.35
C LEU A 59 -14.42 8.75 -9.12
N PRO A 60 -13.35 9.46 -8.73
CA PRO A 60 -12.02 9.37 -9.37
C PRO A 60 -11.28 8.08 -8.97
N ILE A 61 -11.84 6.92 -9.35
CA ILE A 61 -11.29 5.59 -9.06
C ILE A 61 -10.87 4.93 -10.37
N THR A 62 -9.61 4.53 -10.45
CA THR A 62 -9.05 3.74 -11.55
C THR A 62 -8.70 2.34 -11.06
N ILE A 63 -9.25 1.31 -11.70
CA ILE A 63 -8.96 -0.08 -11.37
C ILE A 63 -7.80 -0.57 -12.22
N VAL A 64 -6.77 -1.13 -11.57
CA VAL A 64 -5.61 -1.71 -12.21
C VAL A 64 -5.63 -3.22 -12.00
N PRO A 65 -5.73 -4.01 -13.08
CA PRO A 65 -5.75 -5.46 -12.94
C PRO A 65 -4.48 -5.99 -12.24
N SER A 66 -4.67 -6.79 -11.20
CA SER A 66 -3.62 -7.55 -10.52
C SER A 66 -3.98 -9.04 -10.44
N ASN A 67 -3.01 -9.88 -10.11
CA ASN A 67 -3.20 -11.31 -9.91
C ASN A 67 -2.40 -11.80 -8.70
N GLY A 68 -3.13 -12.21 -7.66
CA GLY A 68 -2.58 -12.76 -6.43
C GLY A 68 -2.00 -11.71 -5.48
N LYS A 69 -1.47 -12.21 -4.37
CA LYS A 69 -0.75 -11.46 -3.33
C LYS A 69 0.60 -12.11 -3.04
N ILE A 70 1.49 -11.33 -2.42
CA ILE A 70 2.70 -11.87 -1.79
C ILE A 70 2.27 -12.47 -0.46
N GLU A 71 2.59 -13.75 -0.24
CA GLU A 71 2.21 -14.44 0.99
C GLU A 71 3.25 -14.24 2.08
N ASP A 72 2.83 -14.31 3.34
CA ASP A 72 3.71 -14.16 4.51
C ASP A 72 4.72 -15.30 4.64
N THR A 73 4.38 -16.46 4.11
CA THR A 73 5.23 -17.66 4.12
C THR A 73 6.30 -17.63 3.03
N GLU A 74 6.24 -16.66 2.11
CA GLU A 74 7.17 -16.54 0.99
C GLU A 74 8.29 -15.57 1.33
N ALA A 75 9.52 -15.92 0.94
CA ALA A 75 10.62 -14.98 0.97
C ALA A 75 10.28 -13.77 0.07
N PRO A 76 10.27 -12.52 0.58
CA PRO A 76 9.75 -11.36 -0.16
C PRO A 76 10.40 -11.17 -1.53
N ALA A 77 11.73 -11.26 -1.61
CA ALA A 77 12.44 -11.14 -2.89
C ALA A 77 12.07 -12.23 -3.91
N LEU A 78 11.79 -13.45 -3.43
CA LEU A 78 11.38 -14.56 -4.28
C LEU A 78 9.94 -14.39 -4.74
N GLY A 79 9.03 -14.05 -3.81
CA GLY A 79 7.63 -13.77 -4.11
C GLY A 79 7.49 -12.66 -5.14
N LEU A 80 8.24 -11.56 -5.00
CA LEU A 80 8.30 -10.48 -5.98
C LEU A 80 8.74 -10.95 -7.37
N ARG A 81 9.74 -11.83 -7.45
CA ARG A 81 10.25 -12.35 -8.72
C ARG A 81 9.28 -13.31 -9.39
N GLN A 82 8.60 -14.15 -8.60
CA GLN A 82 7.67 -15.16 -9.11
C GLN A 82 6.28 -14.60 -9.40
N LYS A 83 5.87 -13.54 -8.69
CA LYS A 83 4.55 -12.92 -8.78
C LYS A 83 4.65 -11.45 -9.17
N PRO A 84 5.15 -11.12 -10.38
CA PRO A 84 5.29 -9.73 -10.83
C PRO A 84 3.95 -9.01 -11.00
N LYS A 85 2.84 -9.74 -11.00
CA LYS A 85 1.47 -9.21 -11.09
C LYS A 85 0.73 -9.18 -9.75
N ALA A 86 1.39 -9.51 -8.63
CA ALA A 86 0.76 -9.40 -7.32
C ALA A 86 0.29 -7.95 -7.08
N SER A 87 -0.85 -7.80 -6.41
CA SER A 87 -1.49 -6.50 -6.13
C SER A 87 -0.51 -5.45 -5.58
N PHE A 88 0.24 -5.79 -4.53
CA PHE A 88 1.23 -4.90 -3.94
C PHE A 88 2.32 -4.47 -4.92
N VAL A 89 2.75 -5.37 -5.81
CA VAL A 89 3.76 -5.08 -6.84
C VAL A 89 3.22 -4.09 -7.86
N VAL A 90 1.99 -4.31 -8.31
CA VAL A 90 1.29 -3.42 -9.24
C VAL A 90 1.10 -2.04 -8.63
N ALA A 91 0.59 -1.96 -7.39
CA ALA A 91 0.39 -0.71 -6.67
C ALA A 91 1.71 0.06 -6.47
N THR A 92 2.77 -0.64 -6.07
CA THR A 92 4.11 -0.07 -5.91
C THR A 92 4.68 0.42 -7.24
N HIS A 93 4.42 -0.28 -8.35
CA HIS A 93 4.86 0.15 -9.68
C HIS A 93 4.19 1.45 -10.12
N LEU A 94 2.94 1.70 -9.71
CA LEU A 94 2.27 2.98 -9.97
C LEU A 94 3.00 4.15 -9.28
N VAL A 95 3.45 3.94 -8.04
CA VAL A 95 4.25 4.95 -7.33
C VAL A 95 5.61 5.15 -8.01
N LYS A 96 6.31 4.05 -8.32
CA LYS A 96 7.62 4.10 -8.98
C LYS A 96 7.59 4.74 -10.37
N SER A 97 6.47 4.61 -11.08
CA SER A 97 6.27 5.23 -12.41
C SER A 97 5.71 6.66 -12.36
N GLY A 98 5.51 7.22 -11.17
CA GLY A 98 4.97 8.58 -10.99
C GLY A 98 3.48 8.71 -11.28
N LYS A 99 2.74 7.59 -11.38
CA LYS A 99 1.28 7.57 -11.54
C LYS A 99 0.53 7.73 -10.22
N ALA A 100 1.18 7.41 -9.10
CA ALA A 100 0.67 7.59 -7.75
C ALA A 100 1.76 8.22 -6.86
N ASP A 101 1.33 8.95 -5.83
CA ASP A 101 2.21 9.61 -4.87
C ASP A 101 2.54 8.70 -3.68
N ALA A 102 1.63 7.80 -3.34
CA ALA A 102 1.76 6.90 -2.20
C ALA A 102 1.11 5.54 -2.48
N VAL A 103 1.53 4.52 -1.74
CA VAL A 103 0.89 3.20 -1.71
C VAL A 103 0.39 2.89 -0.30
N VAL A 104 -0.82 2.36 -0.20
CA VAL A 104 -1.42 1.83 1.03
C VAL A 104 -1.68 0.34 0.84
N SER A 105 -1.26 -0.47 1.81
CA SER A 105 -1.59 -1.90 1.87
C SER A 105 -2.04 -2.25 3.27
N MET A 106 -3.05 -3.12 3.35
CA MET A 106 -3.47 -3.80 4.58
C MET A 106 -2.94 -5.24 4.64
N GLY A 107 -2.00 -5.57 3.75
CA GLY A 107 -1.25 -6.81 3.81
C GLY A 107 -0.37 -6.90 5.04
N SER A 108 0.23 -8.06 5.24
CA SER A 108 1.17 -8.25 6.33
C SER A 108 2.25 -7.19 6.33
N THR A 109 2.43 -6.54 7.47
CA THR A 109 3.39 -5.47 7.66
C THR A 109 4.79 -5.92 7.23
N GLY A 110 5.20 -7.14 7.60
CA GLY A 110 6.51 -7.69 7.26
C GLY A 110 6.69 -7.91 5.75
N ALA A 111 5.75 -8.59 5.11
CA ALA A 111 5.81 -8.87 3.67
C ALA A 111 5.74 -7.59 2.83
N THR A 112 4.86 -6.66 3.21
CA THR A 112 4.68 -5.35 2.56
C THR A 112 5.96 -4.53 2.64
N MET A 113 6.55 -4.40 3.83
CA MET A 113 7.75 -3.60 4.02
C MET A 113 8.98 -4.22 3.36
N ALA A 114 9.19 -5.53 3.51
CA ALA A 114 10.30 -6.21 2.85
C ALA A 114 10.18 -6.10 1.33
N SER A 115 8.95 -6.19 0.80
CA SER A 115 8.69 -5.98 -0.62
C SER A 115 8.95 -4.53 -1.05
N ALA A 116 8.55 -3.55 -0.22
CA ALA A 116 8.80 -2.13 -0.48
C ALA A 116 10.31 -1.82 -0.56
N VAL A 117 11.12 -2.38 0.34
CA VAL A 117 12.59 -2.22 0.30
C VAL A 117 13.17 -2.75 -0.99
N VAL A 118 12.74 -3.93 -1.42
CA VAL A 118 13.25 -4.55 -2.66
C VAL A 118 12.81 -3.75 -3.89
N LEU A 119 11.59 -3.21 -3.92
CA LEU A 119 11.03 -2.51 -5.08
C LEU A 119 11.47 -1.04 -5.20
N PHE A 120 11.50 -0.31 -4.10
CA PHE A 120 11.94 1.09 -4.05
C PHE A 120 13.46 1.23 -3.88
N GLY A 121 14.14 0.21 -3.37
CA GLY A 121 15.57 0.26 -3.06
C GLY A 121 15.87 1.07 -1.80
N LYS A 122 17.14 1.43 -1.61
CA LYS A 122 17.56 2.38 -0.57
C LYS A 122 17.08 3.78 -0.97
N THR A 123 16.08 4.28 -0.25
CA THR A 123 15.43 5.56 -0.55
C THR A 123 16.30 6.72 -0.12
N THR A 124 16.75 7.55 -1.07
CA THR A 124 17.42 8.86 -0.87
C THR A 124 18.78 8.86 -0.14
N HIS A 125 19.66 9.83 -0.46
CA HIS A 125 20.99 9.97 0.15
C HIS A 125 20.92 9.96 1.69
N GLY A 126 21.43 8.89 2.32
CA GLY A 126 21.61 8.79 3.77
C GLY A 126 20.58 7.96 4.54
N ILE A 127 19.53 7.43 3.92
CA ILE A 127 18.60 6.50 4.59
C ILE A 127 18.88 5.06 4.13
N ASP A 128 19.57 4.31 4.99
CA ASP A 128 19.98 2.93 4.69
C ASP A 128 18.88 1.88 4.98
N ARG A 129 17.87 2.22 5.78
CA ARG A 129 16.82 1.28 6.23
C ARG A 129 15.45 1.98 6.29
N PRO A 130 14.35 1.32 5.87
CA PRO A 130 13.02 1.85 6.08
C PRO A 130 12.70 1.89 7.58
N ALA A 131 11.93 2.89 8.01
CA ALA A 131 11.37 2.93 9.35
C ALA A 131 9.84 2.78 9.25
N ILE A 132 9.25 1.99 10.15
CA ILE A 132 7.79 1.97 10.35
C ILE A 132 7.45 2.97 11.44
N GLY A 133 6.53 3.89 11.18
CA GLY A 133 6.11 4.85 12.19
C GLY A 133 4.62 5.11 12.12
N GLY A 134 4.06 5.58 13.23
CA GLY A 134 2.65 5.88 13.34
C GLY A 134 2.36 6.83 14.50
N PRO A 135 1.22 7.53 14.46
CA PRO A 135 0.82 8.40 15.55
C PRO A 135 0.56 7.57 16.83
N ILE A 136 1.07 8.03 17.96
CA ILE A 136 0.63 7.52 19.26
C ILE A 136 -0.54 8.38 19.74
N VAL A 137 -1.65 7.74 20.05
CA VAL A 137 -2.79 8.43 20.66
C VAL A 137 -2.72 8.25 22.18
N GLY A 138 -2.75 9.36 22.93
CA GLY A 138 -3.03 9.34 24.37
C GLY A 138 -1.94 9.91 25.30
N SER A 139 -0.73 10.23 24.84
CA SER A 139 0.32 10.80 25.71
C SER A 139 0.55 12.31 25.52
N ALA A 140 0.47 12.83 24.28
CA ALA A 140 0.38 14.26 23.97
C ALA A 140 -0.19 14.46 22.55
N PRO A 141 -0.75 15.65 22.22
CA PRO A 141 -1.14 15.94 20.84
C PRO A 141 0.08 15.89 19.90
N ASN A 142 -0.10 15.34 18.70
CA ASN A 142 0.88 15.30 17.60
C ASN A 142 2.19 14.50 17.88
N GLN A 143 2.10 13.36 18.57
CA GLN A 143 3.25 12.44 18.72
C GLN A 143 3.26 11.35 17.65
N VAL A 144 4.45 11.04 17.14
CA VAL A 144 4.70 9.94 16.20
C VAL A 144 5.82 9.09 16.78
N ILE A 145 5.62 7.77 16.90
CA ILE A 145 6.75 6.84 17.06
C ILE A 145 7.27 6.50 15.67
N LEU A 146 8.58 6.48 15.55
CA LEU A 146 9.29 5.84 14.45
C LEU A 146 10.07 4.64 14.99
N ASP A 147 9.96 3.52 14.28
CA ASP A 147 10.50 2.19 14.52
C ASP A 147 9.77 1.33 15.58
N LEU A 148 8.61 0.76 15.18
CA LEU A 148 7.82 -0.21 15.97
C LEU A 148 8.16 -1.67 15.60
N GLY A 149 9.44 -2.05 15.66
CA GLY A 149 9.85 -3.46 15.61
C GLY A 149 10.52 -3.91 14.32
N LEU A 150 11.07 -2.98 13.54
CA LEU A 150 11.84 -3.31 12.33
C LEU A 150 13.29 -3.68 12.64
N ILE A 151 13.81 -3.19 13.77
CA ILE A 151 15.20 -3.38 14.18
C ILE A 151 15.27 -4.25 15.45
N TRP A 152 15.76 -5.48 15.32
CA TRP A 152 16.14 -6.34 16.47
C TRP A 152 17.57 -6.09 16.96
N ILE A 153 18.39 -5.37 16.19
CA ILE A 153 19.75 -4.97 16.57
C ILE A 153 19.89 -3.47 16.31
N ALA A 154 19.62 -2.67 17.35
CA ALA A 154 20.14 -1.32 17.40
C ALA A 154 21.65 -1.45 17.54
N ASP A 155 22.38 -1.22 16.45
CA ASP A 155 23.83 -1.17 16.51
C ASP A 155 24.23 -0.09 17.53
N ARG A 156 24.80 -0.51 18.65
CA ARG A 156 25.55 0.38 19.53
C ARG A 156 26.98 0.41 19.00
N SER A 157 27.18 1.10 17.89
CA SER A 157 28.52 1.54 17.52
C SER A 157 28.82 2.85 18.24
N SER A 158 29.55 2.72 19.35
CA SER A 158 30.45 3.74 19.90
C SER A 158 31.59 4.02 18.94
#